data_AF-A0A2G4I9J5-F1
#
_entry.id   AF-A0A2G4I9J5-F1
#
_cell.length_a   1.000
_cell.length_b   1.000
_cell.length_c   1.000
_cell.angle_alpha   90.00
_cell.angle_beta   90.00
_cell.angle_gamma   90.00
#
_symmetry.space_group_name_H-M   'P 1'
#
loop_
_entity.id
_entity.type
_entity.pdbx_description
1 polymer ?
#
loop_
_entity_poly.entity_id
_entity_poly.type
_entity_poly.pdbx_seq_one_letter_code
_entity_poly.pdbx_strand_id
1 'polypeptide(L)'
;MRPALEIMINTISIRKAIEENQLGKLLAIIEGSRKIVETDGISLWEDQGEGMMSFNQCIYNLLQQGIITEERAMEKASNPQQLKMWLEGIFTSSGGITG
;
A
#
# COMPACT_ATOMS: atom_id res chain seq x y z
N MET A 1 3.44 -14.05 -15.95
CA MET A 1 2.29 -13.54 -15.17
C MET A 1 2.65 -13.67 -13.70
N ARG A 2 2.66 -12.59 -12.92
CA ARG A 2 2.88 -12.61 -11.47
C ARG A 2 1.63 -12.03 -10.80
N PRO A 3 1.12 -12.64 -9.72
CA PRO A 3 -0.06 -12.12 -9.03
C PRO A 3 0.31 -10.84 -8.29
N ALA A 4 -0.58 -9.85 -8.36
CA ALA A 4 -0.62 -8.72 -7.45
C ALA A 4 -1.93 -8.82 -6.66
N LEU A 5 -1.89 -8.51 -5.37
CA LEU A 5 -3.00 -8.77 -4.45
C LEU A 5 -3.12 -7.69 -3.38
N GLU A 6 -4.35 -7.52 -2.92
CA GLU A 6 -4.67 -6.77 -1.72
C GLU A 6 -5.02 -7.75 -0.60
N ILE A 7 -4.52 -7.48 0.62
CA ILE A 7 -4.77 -8.28 1.81
C ILE A 7 -5.41 -7.38 2.85
N MET A 8 -6.66 -7.68 3.19
CA MET A 8 -7.33 -7.13 4.37
C MET A 8 -7.56 -8.26 5.36
N ILE A 9 -7.01 -8.12 6.57
CA ILE A 9 -7.20 -9.06 7.67
C ILE A 9 -8.20 -8.43 8.63
N ASN A 10 -9.17 -9.21 9.11
CA ASN A 10 -10.22 -8.71 10.00
C ASN A 10 -9.68 -8.47 11.43
N THR A 11 -8.98 -7.35 11.61
CA THR A 11 -8.51 -6.85 12.91
C THR A 11 -9.61 -6.08 13.65
N ILE A 12 -9.37 -5.70 14.91
CA ILE A 12 -10.30 -4.87 15.68
C ILE A 12 -10.56 -3.53 14.96
N SER A 13 -9.52 -2.93 14.37
CA SER A 13 -9.63 -1.65 13.65
C SER A 13 -10.50 -1.76 12.39
N ILE A 14 -10.31 -2.82 11.59
CA ILE A 14 -11.14 -3.09 10.40
C ILE A 14 -12.59 -3.37 10.81
N ARG A 15 -12.80 -4.23 11.82
CA ARG A 15 -14.14 -4.52 12.34
C ARG A 15 -14.87 -3.25 12.77
N LYS A 16 -14.23 -2.39 13.58
CA LYS A 16 -14.81 -1.12 14.02
C LYS A 16 -15.14 -0.21 12.84
N ALA A 17 -14.24 -0.08 11.87
CA ALA A 17 -14.48 0.73 10.68
C ALA A 17 -15.69 0.23 9.86
N ILE A 18 -15.91 -1.08 9.79
CA ILE A 18 -17.09 -1.67 9.15
C ILE A 18 -18.36 -1.41 9.97
N GLU A 19 -18.33 -1.68 11.28
CA GLU A 19 -19.48 -1.51 12.19
C GLU A 19 -19.94 -0.04 12.26
N GLU A 20 -19.01 0.91 12.22
CA GLU A 20 -19.29 2.35 12.23
C GLU A 20 -19.56 2.92 10.82
N ASN A 21 -19.65 2.07 9.78
CA ASN A 21 -19.81 2.47 8.37
C ASN A 21 -18.76 3.47 7.86
N GLN A 22 -17.54 3.40 8.40
CA GLN A 22 -16.39 4.22 8.03
C GLN A 22 -15.55 3.55 6.94
N LEU A 23 -16.21 3.09 5.87
CA LEU A 23 -15.56 2.30 4.81
C LEU A 23 -14.40 3.05 4.13
N GLY A 24 -14.47 4.38 4.06
CA GLY A 24 -13.39 5.21 3.51
C GLY A 24 -12.07 5.15 4.30
N LYS A 25 -12.09 4.69 5.56
CA LYS A 25 -10.89 4.53 6.38
C LYS A 25 -10.18 3.19 6.19
N LEU A 26 -10.84 2.21 5.57
CA LEU A 26 -10.30 0.85 5.44
C LEU A 26 -8.96 0.84 4.71
N LEU A 27 -8.86 1.58 3.61
CA LEU A 27 -7.60 1.67 2.85
C LEU A 27 -6.47 2.26 3.69
N ALA A 28 -6.73 3.32 4.45
CA ALA A 28 -5.72 3.93 5.33
C ALA A 28 -5.27 2.97 6.45
N ILE A 29 -6.20 2.17 7.01
CA ILE A 29 -5.88 1.13 8.00
C ILE A 29 -5.00 0.03 7.38
N ILE A 30 -5.36 -0.44 6.17
CA ILE A 30 -4.60 -1.45 5.44
C ILE A 30 -3.19 -0.93 5.12
N GLU A 31 -3.08 0.26 4.52
CA GLU A 31 -1.79 0.86 4.16
C GLU A 31 -0.91 1.09 5.39
N GLY A 32 -1.52 1.54 6.50
CA GLY A 32 -0.85 1.82 7.76
C GLY A 32 -0.28 0.60 8.48
N SER A 33 -0.65 -0.62 8.07
CA SER A 33 -0.02 -1.86 8.59
C SER A 33 1.40 -2.10 8.06
N ARG A 34 1.86 -1.27 7.12
CA ARG A 34 3.18 -1.39 6.50
C ARG A 34 3.99 -0.12 6.64
N LYS A 35 5.29 -0.30 6.61
CA LYS A 35 6.26 0.79 6.60
C LYS A 35 7.22 0.63 5.44
N ILE A 36 7.60 1.75 4.84
CA ILE A 36 8.67 1.77 3.85
C ILE A 36 10.02 1.53 4.56
N VAL A 37 10.75 0.54 4.09
CA VAL A 37 12.08 0.18 4.60
C VAL A 37 13.03 0.12 3.41
N GLU A 38 14.20 0.72 3.56
CA GLU A 38 15.26 0.67 2.58
C GLU A 38 16.22 -0.46 2.94
N THR A 39 16.47 -1.36 2.00
CA THR A 39 17.40 -2.49 2.16
C THR A 39 18.17 -2.66 0.86
N ASP A 40 19.50 -2.70 0.96
CA ASP A 40 20.40 -2.85 -0.20
C ASP A 40 20.14 -1.83 -1.34
N GLY A 41 19.75 -0.60 -0.98
CA GLY A 41 19.46 0.48 -1.92
C GLY A 41 18.09 0.39 -2.62
N ILE A 42 17.21 -0.51 -2.16
CA ILE A 42 15.84 -0.68 -2.68
C ILE A 42 14.86 -0.37 -1.56
N SER A 43 13.85 0.45 -1.85
CA SER A 43 12.76 0.75 -0.92
C SER A 43 11.60 -0.24 -1.10
N LEU A 44 11.13 -0.87 -0.02
CA LEU A 44 10.01 -1.81 -0.04
C LEU A 44 9.04 -1.57 1.12
N TRP A 45 7.75 -1.83 0.89
CA TRP A 45 6.75 -1.88 1.94
C TRP A 45 6.88 -3.18 2.73
N GLU A 46 7.38 -3.07 3.96
CA GLU A 46 7.53 -4.19 4.89
C GLU A 46 6.34 -4.26 5.86
N ASP A 47 5.96 -5.48 6.25
CA ASP A 47 4.88 -5.72 7.21
C ASP A 47 5.31 -5.28 8.62
N GLN A 48 4.41 -4.59 9.33
CA GLN A 48 4.62 -4.22 10.74
C GLN A 48 3.99 -5.20 11.73
N GLY A 49 3.41 -6.30 11.24
CA GLY A 49 2.95 -7.42 12.06
C GLY A 49 1.45 -7.74 11.93
N GLU A 50 0.69 -6.92 11.20
CA GLU A 50 -0.74 -7.20 10.95
C GLU A 50 -0.96 -7.95 9.62
N GLY A 51 0.05 -8.05 8.75
CA GLY A 51 0.02 -8.82 7.52
C GLY A 51 -0.82 -8.20 6.39
N MET A 52 -1.46 -7.06 6.63
CA MET A 52 -2.30 -6.40 5.62
C MET A 52 -1.44 -5.75 4.53
N MET A 53 -1.99 -5.47 3.36
CA MET A 53 -1.28 -4.87 2.22
C MET A 53 -2.28 -4.29 1.25
N SER A 54 -2.10 -3.04 0.81
CA SER A 54 -2.92 -2.50 -0.28
C SER A 54 -2.45 -3.01 -1.64
N PHE A 55 -3.33 -3.02 -2.64
CA PHE A 55 -2.94 -3.42 -3.99
C PHE A 55 -1.77 -2.58 -4.53
N ASN A 56 -1.79 -1.27 -4.26
CA ASN A 56 -0.75 -0.35 -4.69
C ASN A 56 0.61 -0.65 -4.02
N GLN A 57 0.63 -0.99 -2.72
CA GLN A 57 1.85 -1.40 -2.02
C GLN A 57 2.44 -2.68 -2.63
N CYS A 58 1.58 -3.65 -3.01
CA CYS A 58 2.00 -4.86 -3.71
C CYS A 58 2.67 -4.54 -5.05
N ILE A 59 2.02 -3.69 -5.87
CA ILE A 59 2.56 -3.25 -7.17
C ILE A 59 3.90 -2.53 -7.01
N TYR A 60 4.03 -1.63 -6.04
CA TYR A 60 5.29 -0.93 -5.76
C TYR A 60 6.43 -1.92 -5.45
N ASN A 61 6.19 -2.88 -4.54
CA ASN A 61 7.20 -3.89 -4.21
C ASN A 61 7.59 -4.74 -5.43
N LEU A 62 6.63 -5.17 -6.24
CA LEU A 62 6.91 -5.93 -7.47
C LEU A 62 7.75 -5.12 -8.46
N LEU A 63 7.48 -3.82 -8.60
CA LEU A 63 8.25 -2.93 -9.47
C LEU A 63 9.68 -2.74 -8.96
N GLN A 64 9.83 -2.43 -7.67
CA GLN A 64 11.15 -2.22 -7.04
C GLN A 64 12.02 -3.49 -7.07
N GLN A 65 11.40 -4.67 -7.02
CA GLN A 65 12.09 -5.96 -7.18
C GLN A 65 12.39 -6.33 -8.65
N GLY A 66 12.05 -5.46 -9.61
CA GLY A 66 12.26 -5.71 -11.04
C GLY A 66 11.38 -6.83 -11.63
N ILE A 67 10.28 -7.17 -10.97
CA ILE A 67 9.38 -8.25 -11.37
C ILE A 67 8.41 -7.82 -12.46
N ILE A 68 8.02 -6.54 -12.44
CA ILE A 68 7.15 -5.90 -13.42
C ILE A 68 7.80 -4.61 -13.93
N THR A 69 7.38 -4.14 -15.11
CA THR A 69 7.84 -2.85 -15.65
C THR A 69 7.04 -1.69 -15.07
N GLU A 70 7.61 -0.49 -15.09
CA GLU A 70 6.93 0.73 -14.64
C GLU A 70 5.65 0.99 -15.45
N GLU A 71 5.68 0.80 -16.77
CA GLU A 71 4.50 0.90 -17.62
C GLU A 71 3.35 0.01 -17.13
N ARG A 72 3.64 -1.25 -16.80
CA ARG A 72 2.64 -2.21 -16.29
C ARG A 72 2.18 -1.88 -14.89
N ALA A 73 3.08 -1.39 -14.04
CA ALA A 73 2.74 -0.94 -12.70
C ALA A 73 1.75 0.23 -12.76
N MET A 74 2.04 1.24 -13.61
CA MET A 74 1.18 2.41 -13.80
C MET A 74 -0.15 2.09 -14.49
N GLU A 75 -0.17 1.11 -15.41
CA GLU A 75 -1.40 0.62 -16.06
C GLU A 75 -2.35 -0.07 -15.06
N LYS A 76 -1.80 -0.75 -14.04
CA LYS A 76 -2.58 -1.61 -13.13
C LYS A 76 -2.78 -1.04 -11.73
N ALA A 77 -2.02 -0.02 -11.33
CA ALA A 77 -2.14 0.63 -10.03
C ALA A 77 -3.56 1.10 -9.76
N SER A 78 -4.06 0.87 -8.53
CA SER A 78 -5.36 1.39 -8.10
C SER A 78 -5.33 2.91 -7.93
N ASN A 79 -4.16 3.47 -7.63
CA ASN A 79 -3.90 4.91 -7.64
C ASN A 79 -2.53 5.19 -8.28
N PRO A 80 -2.46 5.40 -9.61
CA PRO A 80 -1.21 5.66 -10.32
C PRO A 80 -0.49 6.92 -9.84
N GLN A 81 -1.23 7.94 -9.40
CA GLN A 81 -0.64 9.18 -8.89
C GLN A 81 0.14 8.94 -7.60
N GLN A 82 -0.44 8.19 -6.66
CA GLN A 82 0.24 7.81 -5.42
C GLN A 82 1.48 6.93 -5.70
N LEU A 83 1.36 5.97 -6.63
CA LEU A 83 2.49 5.14 -7.04
C LEU A 83 3.63 5.98 -7.60
N LYS A 84 3.32 6.95 -8.46
CA LYS A 84 4.32 7.89 -9.00
C LYS A 84 5.03 8.67 -7.90
N MET A 85 4.28 9.19 -6.91
CA MET A 85 4.87 9.89 -5.77
C MET A 85 5.83 8.98 -4.98
N TRP A 86 5.49 7.71 -4.76
CA TRP A 86 6.39 6.75 -4.11
C TRP A 86 7.65 6.46 -4.92
N LEU A 87 7.56 6.44 -6.25
CA LEU A 87 8.74 6.30 -7.13
C LEU A 87 9.65 7.53 -7.07
N GLU A 88 9.09 8.70 -6.80
CA GLU A 88 9.83 9.95 -6.54
C GLU A 88 10.36 10.04 -5.09
N GLY A 89 10.15 9.01 -4.25
CA GLY A 89 10.57 8.98 -2.85
C GLY A 89 9.68 9.76 -1.89
N ILE A 90 8.49 10.18 -2.34
CA ILE A 90 7.52 10.94 -1.55
C ILE A 90 6.46 9.99 -1.00
N PHE A 91 6.64 9.57 0.25
CA PHE A 91 5.71 8.67 0.95
C PHE A 91 4.78 9.47 1.87
N THR A 92 3.68 9.96 1.32
CA THR A 92 2.62 10.58 2.13
C THR A 92 1.68 9.50 2.65
N SER A 93 1.48 9.45 3.97
CA SER A 93 0.40 8.67 4.56
C SER A 93 -0.92 9.35 4.21
N SER A 94 -1.85 8.62 3.62
CA SER A 94 -3.21 9.08 3.30
C SER A 94 -4.07 9.46 4.52
N GLY A 95 -3.52 9.44 5.75
CA GLY A 95 -4.23 9.65 7.01
C GLY A 95 -3.86 10.88 7.84
N GLY A 96 -3.40 11.98 7.22
CA GLY A 96 -2.87 13.13 7.96
C GLY A 96 -3.14 14.51 7.39
N ILE A 97 -4.36 14.83 6.97
CA ILE A 97 -4.90 16.20 7.03
C ILE A 97 -6.38 16.11 7.44
N THR A 98 -6.63 16.08 8.74
CA THR A 98 -7.89 16.54 9.33
C THR A 98 -7.54 17.77 10.16
N GLY A 99 -8.10 18.92 9.79
CA GLY A 99 -8.14 20.09 10.66
C GLY A 99 -9.06 19.87 11.85
#